data_AF-A0AA95GBI5-F1
#
_entry.id   AF-A0AA95GBI5-F1
#
_cell.length_a   1.000
_cell.length_b   1.000
_cell.length_c   1.000
_cell.angle_alpha   90.00
_cell.angle_beta   90.00
_cell.angle_gamma   90.00
#
_symmetry.space_group_name_H-M   'P 1'
#
loop_
_entity.id
_entity.type
_entity.pdbx_description
1 polymer ?
#
loop_
_entity_poly.entity_id
_entity_poly.type
_entity_poly.pdbx_seq_one_letter_code
_entity_poly.pdbx_strand_id
1 'polypeptide(L)'
;MNSPEPPKSPTAPASSPSVKKFFQIVAAPDGMEAFIPAKSNISPEVAKLTFEQLSAYLVKLGFSAKPSQQAFQELIQCAASKQKQFEKNFILIKGSPYMPAKPATIKWLNPITMPKDLVRPGIPFGIIKQPTPASLAKTIYGEELPNVLPLTGEKVDEKKVITTHPEFILDKNGEIKCAKGGQAVIQHDGKIDYIDFYTVKDVRPDQFHKVHFPCSVVVKCELQGSLDWVVDGDLTLEEFWSASKIQVKGNVKAKSGIQTNNPTDETKAVQIQGNLEAVFIQSSCFIIEGNVKVEKAILASKVITNGNLECLGDPGKIAGSEIIMNKGTINAKNIGSEKEKPTYVKYLSEESAKNSKVEALSEGTRIQIRKSNIIIKFTQPWPPPNQ
;
A
#
# COMPACT_ATOMS: atom_id res chain seq x y z
N MET A 1 -3.27 -13.24 -61.12
CA MET A 1 -3.12 -11.83 -60.73
C MET A 1 -4.43 -11.13 -61.10
N ASN A 2 -5.35 -11.00 -60.14
CA ASN A 2 -6.57 -10.22 -60.31
C ASN A 2 -6.40 -8.96 -59.46
N SER A 3 -6.27 -7.80 -60.12
CA SER A 3 -6.22 -6.50 -59.45
C SER A 3 -7.55 -6.24 -58.74
N PRO A 4 -7.55 -5.82 -57.46
CA PRO A 4 -8.77 -5.42 -56.79
C PRO A 4 -9.29 -4.12 -57.42
N GLU A 5 -10.58 -4.11 -57.81
CA GLU A 5 -11.28 -2.92 -58.28
C GLU A 5 -11.25 -1.80 -57.22
N PRO A 6 -11.09 -0.53 -57.64
CA PRO A 6 -11.16 0.60 -56.74
C PRO A 6 -12.56 0.69 -56.10
N PRO A 7 -12.65 1.04 -54.80
CA PRO A 7 -13.94 1.17 -54.12
C PRO A 7 -14.79 2.24 -54.82
N LYS A 8 -16.02 1.85 -55.19
CA LYS A 8 -17.02 2.77 -55.75
C LYS A 8 -17.31 3.87 -54.73
N SER A 9 -17.15 5.11 -55.16
CA SER A 9 -17.57 6.30 -54.42
C SER A 9 -19.05 6.20 -54.06
N PRO A 10 -19.44 6.52 -52.81
CA PRO A 10 -20.84 6.43 -52.39
C PRO A 10 -21.68 7.38 -53.25
N THR A 11 -22.71 6.81 -53.85
CA THR A 11 -23.69 7.53 -54.67
C THR A 11 -24.43 8.52 -53.77
N ALA A 12 -24.40 9.81 -54.16
CA ALA A 12 -25.01 10.88 -53.38
C ALA A 12 -26.50 10.57 -53.10
N PRO A 13 -26.97 10.70 -51.84
CA PRO A 13 -28.36 10.42 -51.51
C PRO A 13 -29.31 11.40 -52.21
N ALA A 14 -30.46 10.86 -52.65
CA ALA A 14 -31.51 11.60 -53.34
C ALA A 14 -31.96 12.85 -52.57
N SER A 15 -32.22 13.93 -53.33
CA SER A 15 -32.51 15.28 -52.85
C SER A 15 -33.67 15.33 -51.84
N SER A 16 -33.31 15.42 -50.56
CA SER A 16 -34.21 15.74 -49.45
C SER A 16 -34.68 17.20 -49.54
N PRO A 17 -35.84 17.55 -48.95
CA PRO A 17 -36.38 18.92 -48.95
C PRO A 17 -35.32 19.94 -48.52
N SER A 18 -35.33 21.11 -49.15
CA SER A 18 -34.30 22.16 -49.04
C SER A 18 -33.97 22.53 -47.58
N VAL A 19 -33.01 21.82 -47.00
CA VAL A 19 -32.52 22.11 -45.65
C VAL A 19 -31.85 23.48 -45.69
N LYS A 20 -32.31 24.41 -44.84
CA LYS A 20 -31.71 25.74 -44.70
C LYS A 20 -30.21 25.59 -44.43
N LYS A 21 -29.37 26.04 -45.37
CA LYS A 21 -27.91 25.91 -45.28
C LYS A 21 -27.36 27.05 -44.42
N PHE A 22 -26.83 26.71 -43.25
CA PHE A 22 -26.20 27.69 -42.35
C PHE A 22 -24.78 28.07 -42.77
N PHE A 23 -24.04 27.12 -43.35
CA PHE A 23 -22.69 27.27 -43.86
C PHE A 23 -22.38 26.10 -44.81
N GLN A 24 -21.33 26.25 -45.62
CA GLN A 24 -20.79 25.16 -46.42
C GLN A 24 -19.84 24.32 -45.57
N ILE A 25 -20.05 23.01 -45.56
CA ILE A 25 -19.17 22.03 -44.93
C ILE A 25 -18.71 21.03 -45.98
N VAL A 26 -17.42 20.72 -45.98
CA VAL A 26 -16.78 19.81 -46.92
C VAL A 26 -16.09 18.72 -46.11
N ALA A 27 -16.37 17.46 -46.46
CA ALA A 27 -15.64 16.33 -45.90
C ALA A 27 -14.28 16.20 -46.58
N ALA A 28 -13.25 15.92 -45.78
CA ALA A 28 -11.95 15.52 -46.31
C ALA A 28 -12.07 14.19 -47.07
N PRO A 29 -11.22 13.94 -48.08
CA PRO A 29 -11.28 12.72 -48.89
C PRO A 29 -11.13 11.41 -48.10
N ASP A 30 -10.48 11.47 -46.92
CA ASP A 30 -10.29 10.34 -46.01
C ASP A 30 -11.53 10.04 -45.15
N GLY A 31 -12.55 10.90 -45.18
CA GLY A 31 -13.74 10.80 -44.34
C GLY A 31 -13.46 10.98 -42.84
N MET A 32 -12.26 11.40 -42.44
CA MET A 32 -11.88 11.54 -41.02
C MET A 32 -12.11 12.94 -40.48
N GLU A 33 -12.25 13.94 -41.34
CA GLU A 33 -12.53 15.31 -40.92
C GLU A 33 -13.57 15.95 -41.84
N ALA A 34 -14.40 16.83 -41.28
CA ALA A 34 -15.21 17.76 -42.05
C ALA A 34 -14.90 19.18 -41.60
N PHE A 35 -14.68 20.05 -42.58
CA PHE A 35 -14.26 21.42 -42.35
C PHE A 35 -15.12 22.42 -43.11
N ILE A 36 -15.19 23.64 -42.58
CA ILE A 36 -15.72 24.81 -43.27
C ILE A 36 -14.57 25.39 -44.09
N PRO A 37 -14.67 25.48 -45.42
CA PRO A 37 -13.58 26.02 -46.24
C PRO A 37 -13.27 27.48 -45.87
N ALA A 38 -11.99 27.86 -45.99
CA ALA A 38 -11.56 29.23 -45.78
C ALA A 38 -12.42 30.22 -46.60
N LYS A 39 -12.72 31.38 -46.00
CA LYS A 39 -13.51 32.48 -46.61
C LYS A 39 -14.96 32.11 -46.95
N SER A 40 -15.47 30.98 -46.44
CA SER A 40 -16.88 30.62 -46.60
C SER A 40 -17.76 31.47 -45.68
N ASN A 41 -18.85 32.02 -46.23
CA ASN A 41 -19.83 32.80 -45.46
C ASN A 41 -20.58 31.91 -44.45
N ILE A 42 -20.58 32.32 -43.18
CA ILE A 42 -21.32 31.69 -42.10
C ILE A 42 -22.57 32.53 -41.80
N SER A 43 -23.74 31.88 -41.80
CA SER A 43 -25.01 32.55 -41.49
C SER A 43 -25.00 33.11 -40.07
N PRO A 44 -25.45 34.36 -39.84
CA PRO A 44 -25.53 34.94 -38.49
C PRO A 44 -26.50 34.19 -37.58
N GLU A 45 -27.41 33.40 -38.14
CA GLU A 45 -28.32 32.57 -37.35
C GLU A 45 -27.60 31.45 -36.60
N VAL A 46 -26.40 31.05 -37.05
CA VAL A 46 -25.57 30.06 -36.36
C VAL A 46 -25.26 30.52 -34.94
N ALA A 47 -25.06 31.82 -34.72
CA ALA A 47 -24.77 32.38 -33.40
C ALA A 47 -25.90 32.15 -32.36
N LYS A 48 -27.10 31.78 -32.81
CA LYS A 48 -28.27 31.50 -31.96
C LYS A 48 -28.50 30.00 -31.73
N LEU A 49 -27.71 29.13 -32.35
CA LEU A 49 -27.90 27.67 -32.24
C LEU A 49 -27.32 27.15 -30.92
N THR A 50 -28.02 26.19 -30.31
CA THR A 50 -27.44 25.37 -29.23
C THR A 50 -26.56 24.24 -29.80
N PHE A 51 -25.75 23.61 -28.95
CA PHE A 51 -24.90 22.49 -29.34
C PHE A 51 -25.72 21.31 -29.91
N GLU A 52 -26.88 21.04 -29.32
CA GLU A 52 -27.81 20.00 -29.75
C GLU A 52 -28.44 20.34 -31.11
N GLN A 53 -28.79 21.60 -31.34
CA GLN A 53 -29.35 22.06 -32.61
C GLN A 53 -28.33 21.97 -33.74
N LEU A 54 -27.09 22.38 -33.48
CA LEU A 54 -26.01 22.22 -34.46
C LEU A 54 -25.73 20.74 -34.73
N SER A 55 -25.67 19.90 -33.69
CA SER A 55 -25.47 18.45 -33.85
C SER A 55 -26.60 17.82 -34.68
N ALA A 56 -27.85 18.19 -34.41
CA ALA A 56 -29.01 17.71 -35.18
C ALA A 56 -28.97 18.19 -36.64
N TYR A 57 -28.49 19.41 -36.89
CA TYR A 57 -28.27 19.91 -38.26
C TYR A 57 -27.19 19.10 -38.99
N LEU A 58 -26.07 18.80 -38.34
CA LEU A 58 -25.00 17.99 -38.93
C LEU A 58 -25.47 16.55 -39.23
N VAL A 59 -26.30 15.97 -38.37
CA VAL A 59 -26.96 14.68 -38.63
C VAL A 59 -27.88 14.74 -39.85
N LYS A 60 -28.64 15.83 -40.04
CA LYS A 60 -29.45 16.04 -41.26
C LYS A 60 -28.60 16.17 -42.53
N LEU A 61 -27.34 16.57 -42.40
CA LEU A 61 -26.37 16.61 -43.52
C LEU A 61 -25.66 15.28 -43.76
N GLY A 62 -25.96 14.24 -42.96
CA GLY A 62 -25.39 12.90 -43.10
C GLY A 62 -24.18 12.61 -42.20
N PHE A 63 -23.75 13.55 -41.36
CA PHE A 63 -22.65 13.31 -40.41
C PHE A 63 -23.14 12.64 -39.14
N SER A 64 -22.49 11.57 -38.70
CA SER A 64 -22.82 10.90 -37.44
C SER A 64 -21.96 11.41 -36.27
N ALA A 65 -20.76 11.91 -36.57
CA ALA A 65 -19.86 12.49 -35.58
C ALA A 65 -20.34 13.89 -35.16
N LYS A 66 -20.24 14.17 -33.85
CA LYS A 66 -20.57 15.48 -33.27
C LYS A 66 -19.33 16.39 -33.25
N PRO A 67 -19.50 17.71 -33.37
CA PRO A 67 -18.40 18.65 -33.22
C PRO A 67 -17.89 18.64 -31.77
N SER A 68 -16.61 18.98 -31.55
CA SER A 68 -16.11 19.20 -30.19
C SER A 68 -16.74 20.45 -29.58
N GLN A 69 -16.82 20.54 -28.24
CA GLN A 69 -17.32 21.75 -27.58
C GLN A 69 -16.51 22.99 -27.98
N GLN A 70 -15.19 22.84 -28.10
CA GLN A 70 -14.31 23.91 -28.56
C GLN A 70 -14.64 24.36 -29.99
N ALA A 71 -14.76 23.41 -30.93
CA ALA A 71 -15.09 23.74 -32.32
C ALA A 71 -16.48 24.40 -32.44
N PHE A 72 -17.43 23.97 -31.59
CA PHE A 72 -18.73 24.63 -31.49
C PHE A 72 -18.60 26.10 -31.05
N GLN A 73 -17.88 26.38 -29.96
CA GLN A 73 -17.72 27.75 -29.45
C GLN A 73 -17.02 28.67 -30.46
N GLU A 74 -15.96 28.17 -31.11
CA GLU A 74 -15.24 28.91 -32.15
C GLU A 74 -16.14 29.23 -33.36
N LEU A 75 -17.02 28.30 -33.75
CA LEU A 75 -18.01 28.51 -34.80
C LEU A 75 -19.04 29.59 -34.43
N ILE A 76 -19.59 29.54 -33.21
CA ILE A 76 -20.55 30.53 -32.70
C ILE A 76 -19.91 31.92 -32.65
N GLN A 77 -18.69 32.01 -32.14
CA GLN A 77 -17.94 33.26 -32.06
C GLN A 77 -17.67 33.85 -33.45
N CYS A 78 -17.29 33.01 -34.41
CA CYS A 78 -17.10 33.46 -35.80
C CYS A 78 -18.40 33.98 -36.41
N ALA A 79 -19.53 33.30 -36.21
CA ALA A 79 -20.85 33.71 -36.72
C ALA A 79 -21.34 35.04 -36.13
N ALA A 80 -20.97 35.34 -34.88
CA ALA A 80 -21.28 36.60 -34.20
C ALA A 80 -20.32 37.76 -34.58
N SER A 81 -19.16 37.45 -35.13
CA SER A 81 -18.15 38.43 -35.52
C SER A 81 -18.56 39.28 -36.73
N LYS A 82 -17.82 40.37 -36.99
CA LYS A 82 -18.00 41.19 -38.20
C LYS A 82 -17.56 40.46 -39.48
N GLN A 83 -16.55 39.59 -39.40
CA GLN A 83 -15.93 38.95 -40.56
C GLN A 83 -16.61 37.65 -40.98
N LYS A 84 -17.44 37.00 -40.13
CA LYS A 84 -18.33 35.84 -40.42
C LYS A 84 -17.75 34.74 -41.34
N GLN A 85 -16.43 34.60 -41.33
CA GLN A 85 -15.65 33.73 -42.18
C GLN A 85 -14.36 33.36 -41.43
N PHE A 86 -13.82 32.18 -41.71
CA PHE A 86 -12.50 31.78 -41.23
C PHE A 86 -11.42 32.06 -42.28
N GLU A 87 -10.22 32.47 -41.87
CA GLU A 87 -9.10 32.71 -42.79
C GLU A 87 -8.50 31.42 -43.36
N LYS A 88 -8.65 30.30 -42.63
CA LYS A 88 -8.18 28.97 -42.99
C LYS A 88 -9.33 27.97 -42.91
N ASN A 89 -9.12 26.77 -43.45
CA ASN A 89 -10.08 25.67 -43.30
C ASN A 89 -10.29 25.37 -41.82
N PHE A 90 -11.54 25.43 -41.37
CA PHE A 90 -11.90 25.24 -39.97
C PHE A 90 -12.49 23.86 -39.76
N ILE A 91 -11.77 22.98 -39.07
CA ILE A 91 -12.22 21.60 -38.83
C ILE A 91 -13.33 21.61 -37.78
N LEU A 92 -14.56 21.33 -38.22
CA LEU A 92 -15.73 21.34 -37.37
C LEU A 92 -15.97 19.96 -36.73
N ILE A 93 -15.75 18.89 -37.49
CA ILE A 93 -16.02 17.52 -37.05
C ILE A 93 -14.79 16.66 -37.33
N LYS A 94 -14.46 15.76 -36.40
CA LYS A 94 -13.43 14.74 -36.55
C LYS A 94 -14.03 13.36 -36.28
N GLY A 95 -13.60 12.37 -37.05
CA GLY A 95 -13.87 10.96 -36.83
C GLY A 95 -13.24 10.48 -35.52
N SER A 96 -13.65 9.30 -35.07
CA SER A 96 -13.04 8.68 -33.90
C SER A 96 -11.80 7.90 -34.34
N PRO A 97 -10.59 8.21 -33.85
CA PRO A 97 -9.41 7.43 -34.18
C PRO A 97 -9.51 6.03 -33.58
N TYR A 98 -8.74 5.09 -34.13
CA TYR A 98 -8.56 3.79 -33.51
C TYR A 98 -7.99 3.97 -32.10
N MET A 99 -8.61 3.32 -31.11
CA MET A 99 -8.03 3.21 -29.77
C MET A 99 -7.69 1.75 -29.50
N PRO A 100 -6.41 1.44 -29.22
CA PRO A 100 -6.02 0.07 -28.88
C PRO A 100 -6.68 -0.36 -27.57
N ALA A 101 -6.85 -1.67 -27.41
CA ALA A 101 -7.29 -2.24 -26.15
C ALA A 101 -6.31 -1.83 -25.04
N LYS A 102 -6.84 -1.49 -23.87
CA LYS A 102 -6.04 -1.16 -22.69
C LYS A 102 -6.23 -2.25 -21.64
N PRO A 103 -5.15 -2.82 -21.08
CA PRO A 103 -5.27 -3.81 -20.02
C PRO A 103 -5.81 -3.16 -18.76
N ALA A 104 -6.31 -3.98 -17.85
CA ALA A 104 -6.68 -3.52 -16.52
C ALA A 104 -5.43 -3.05 -15.77
N THR A 105 -5.54 -1.96 -15.02
CA THR A 105 -4.40 -1.41 -14.27
C THR A 105 -4.83 -1.03 -12.85
N ILE A 106 -3.88 -1.14 -11.92
CA ILE A 106 -4.04 -0.69 -10.53
C ILE A 106 -3.04 0.43 -10.31
N LYS A 107 -3.55 1.63 -10.00
CA LYS A 107 -2.74 2.74 -9.55
C LYS A 107 -2.74 2.77 -8.02
N TRP A 108 -1.60 2.44 -7.40
CA TRP A 108 -1.45 2.50 -5.95
C TRP A 108 -1.42 3.95 -5.46
N LEU A 109 -2.12 4.21 -4.35
CA LEU A 109 -2.28 5.54 -3.75
C LEU A 109 -1.45 5.74 -2.48
N ASN A 110 -0.90 4.67 -1.91
CA ASN A 110 -0.02 4.80 -0.75
C ASN A 110 1.22 5.63 -1.10
N PRO A 111 1.72 6.46 -0.16
CA PRO A 111 2.92 7.25 -0.36
C PRO A 111 4.14 6.34 -0.53
N ILE A 112 5.21 6.86 -1.15
CA ILE A 112 6.45 6.12 -1.42
C ILE A 112 7.10 5.60 -0.12
N THR A 113 6.85 6.26 1.00
CA THR A 113 7.33 5.89 2.34
C THR A 113 6.56 4.73 2.98
N MET A 114 5.55 4.17 2.31
CA MET A 114 4.74 3.06 2.78
C MET A 114 4.67 1.96 1.73
N PRO A 115 4.47 0.69 2.15
CA PRO A 115 4.23 -0.38 1.20
C PRO A 115 2.96 -0.14 0.38
N LYS A 116 3.03 -0.43 -0.91
CA LYS A 116 1.93 -0.13 -1.86
C LYS A 116 0.66 -0.93 -1.54
N ASP A 117 0.84 -2.14 -1.05
CA ASP A 117 -0.18 -3.14 -0.72
C ASP A 117 -0.66 -3.10 0.74
N LEU A 118 -0.15 -2.17 1.56
CA LEU A 118 -0.63 -1.97 2.93
C LEU A 118 -2.03 -1.34 2.92
N VAL A 119 -3.00 -2.03 3.50
CA VAL A 119 -4.38 -1.56 3.61
C VAL A 119 -4.56 -0.83 4.94
N ARG A 120 -5.06 0.40 4.88
CA ARG A 120 -5.38 1.22 6.06
C ARG A 120 -6.90 1.38 6.21
N PRO A 121 -7.44 1.25 7.44
CA PRO A 121 -8.87 1.42 7.68
C PRO A 121 -9.44 2.71 7.11
N GLY A 122 -10.43 2.60 6.24
CA GLY A 122 -11.18 3.71 5.66
C GLY A 122 -10.44 4.55 4.61
N ILE A 123 -9.16 4.30 4.35
CA ILE A 123 -8.34 5.10 3.42
C ILE A 123 -8.20 4.34 2.09
N PRO A 124 -8.51 4.98 0.94
CA PRO A 124 -8.25 4.41 -0.36
C PRO A 124 -6.76 4.10 -0.57
N PHE A 125 -6.44 2.88 -1.02
CA PHE A 125 -5.05 2.44 -1.23
C PHE A 125 -4.72 2.19 -2.70
N GLY A 126 -5.73 2.14 -3.58
CA GLY A 126 -5.54 1.99 -5.02
C GLY A 126 -6.73 2.50 -5.84
N ILE A 127 -6.51 2.64 -7.15
CA ILE A 127 -7.55 2.90 -8.15
C ILE A 127 -7.48 1.79 -9.19
N ILE A 128 -8.57 1.05 -9.36
CA ILE A 128 -8.72 0.02 -10.37
C ILE A 128 -9.30 0.66 -11.64
N LYS A 129 -8.58 0.51 -12.75
CA LYS A 129 -9.12 0.79 -14.09
C LYS A 129 -9.35 -0.53 -14.80
N GLN A 130 -10.61 -0.83 -15.08
CA GLN A 130 -11.00 -2.04 -15.79
C GLN A 130 -10.50 -2.03 -17.25
N PRO A 131 -10.32 -3.21 -17.87
CA PRO A 131 -9.80 -3.27 -19.23
C PRO A 131 -10.79 -2.62 -20.19
N THR A 132 -10.27 -1.82 -21.13
CA THR A 132 -11.09 -1.19 -22.17
C THR A 132 -10.87 -1.96 -23.48
N PRO A 133 -11.94 -2.43 -24.15
CA PRO A 133 -11.80 -3.07 -25.46
C PRO A 133 -11.20 -2.09 -26.48
N ALA A 134 -10.55 -2.62 -27.51
CA ALA A 134 -10.16 -1.79 -28.65
C ALA A 134 -11.42 -1.19 -29.28
N SER A 135 -11.34 0.09 -29.66
CA SER A 135 -12.38 0.75 -30.46
C SER A 135 -11.86 0.97 -31.87
N LEU A 136 -12.59 0.46 -32.86
CA LEU A 136 -12.29 0.67 -34.26
C LEU A 136 -12.38 2.16 -34.61
N ALA A 137 -11.55 2.58 -35.57
CA ALA A 137 -11.65 3.93 -36.12
C ALA A 137 -13.00 4.11 -36.82
N LYS A 138 -13.66 5.24 -36.58
CA LYS A 138 -14.93 5.60 -37.23
C LYS A 138 -14.76 6.89 -38.00
N THR A 139 -15.20 6.92 -39.25
CA THR A 139 -15.26 8.14 -40.06
C THR A 139 -16.26 9.13 -39.46
N ILE A 140 -16.27 10.37 -39.96
CA ILE A 140 -17.29 11.38 -39.61
C ILE A 140 -18.72 10.94 -39.98
N TYR A 141 -18.85 9.92 -40.84
CA TYR A 141 -20.12 9.30 -41.24
C TYR A 141 -20.49 8.11 -40.36
N GLY A 142 -19.59 7.65 -39.49
CA GLY A 142 -19.83 6.55 -38.55
C GLY A 142 -19.50 5.18 -39.12
N GLU A 143 -18.96 5.16 -40.34
CA GLU A 143 -18.46 3.96 -40.97
C GLU A 143 -17.20 3.51 -40.25
N GLU A 144 -17.18 2.24 -39.85
CA GLU A 144 -16.01 1.63 -39.23
C GLU A 144 -14.97 1.36 -40.31
N LEU A 145 -13.78 1.93 -40.15
CA LEU A 145 -12.69 1.68 -41.08
C LEU A 145 -12.18 0.25 -40.85
N PRO A 146 -12.11 -0.59 -41.92
CA PRO A 146 -11.72 -1.98 -41.79
C PRO A 146 -10.30 -2.07 -41.23
N ASN A 147 -10.20 -2.71 -40.05
CA ASN A 147 -9.00 -3.19 -39.36
C ASN A 147 -7.68 -2.55 -39.85
N VAL A 148 -7.37 -1.36 -39.34
CA VAL A 148 -5.96 -0.98 -39.14
C VAL A 148 -5.46 -1.86 -38.00
N LEU A 149 -5.24 -3.15 -38.28
CA LEU A 149 -4.50 -4.02 -37.36
C LEU A 149 -3.20 -3.28 -37.05
N PRO A 150 -2.78 -3.17 -35.78
CA PRO A 150 -1.46 -2.66 -35.49
C PRO A 150 -0.46 -3.51 -36.30
N LEU A 151 0.32 -2.86 -37.15
CA LEU A 151 1.38 -3.51 -37.96
C LEU A 151 2.36 -4.30 -37.09
N THR A 152 2.40 -4.01 -35.79
CA THR A 152 3.06 -4.78 -34.76
C THR A 152 2.10 -5.83 -34.21
N GLY A 153 2.37 -7.11 -34.48
CA GLY A 153 1.63 -8.27 -33.99
C GLY A 153 1.68 -8.47 -32.47
N GLU A 154 1.43 -7.43 -31.68
CA GLU A 154 1.20 -7.51 -30.25
C GLU A 154 -0.05 -8.34 -30.03
N LYS A 155 0.16 -9.54 -29.48
CA LYS A 155 -0.93 -10.38 -28.97
C LYS A 155 -1.71 -9.54 -27.96
N VAL A 156 -2.97 -9.29 -28.26
CA VAL A 156 -3.88 -8.64 -27.32
C VAL A 156 -4.02 -9.59 -26.14
N ASP A 157 -3.33 -9.30 -25.04
CA ASP A 157 -3.47 -10.06 -23.81
C ASP A 157 -4.95 -10.17 -23.45
N GLU A 158 -5.37 -11.39 -23.12
CA GLU A 158 -6.75 -11.70 -22.75
C GLU A 158 -7.25 -10.69 -21.70
N LYS A 159 -8.48 -10.20 -21.88
CA LYS A 159 -9.11 -9.20 -21.01
C LYS A 159 -9.24 -9.74 -19.59
N LYS A 160 -8.19 -9.60 -18.78
CA LYS A 160 -8.24 -9.91 -17.35
C LYS A 160 -9.00 -8.80 -16.65
N VAL A 161 -10.23 -9.11 -16.23
CA VAL A 161 -11.03 -8.25 -15.37
C VAL A 161 -10.49 -8.37 -13.95
N ILE A 162 -10.19 -7.23 -13.32
CA ILE A 162 -9.73 -7.23 -11.94
C ILE A 162 -10.96 -7.36 -11.04
N THR A 163 -10.95 -8.37 -10.16
CA THR A 163 -11.99 -8.59 -9.16
C THR A 163 -11.45 -8.33 -7.76
N THR A 164 -12.31 -7.97 -6.81
CA THR A 164 -11.89 -7.61 -5.44
C THR A 164 -12.53 -8.52 -4.41
N HIS A 165 -11.81 -8.77 -3.31
CA HIS A 165 -12.35 -9.44 -2.12
C HIS A 165 -13.60 -8.73 -1.56
N PRO A 166 -14.57 -9.45 -0.96
CA PRO A 166 -15.79 -8.86 -0.39
C PRO A 166 -15.57 -7.78 0.70
N GLU A 167 -14.44 -7.82 1.41
CA GLU A 167 -14.07 -6.81 2.41
C GLU A 167 -13.63 -5.48 1.78
N PHE A 168 -13.37 -5.45 0.47
CA PHE A 168 -13.05 -4.23 -0.26
C PHE A 168 -14.32 -3.57 -0.79
N ILE A 169 -14.38 -2.27 -0.60
CA ILE A 169 -15.44 -1.41 -1.13
C ILE A 169 -14.84 -0.64 -2.30
N LEU A 170 -15.42 -0.84 -3.49
CA LEU A 170 -15.08 -0.09 -4.71
C LEU A 170 -16.04 1.09 -4.86
N ASP A 171 -15.52 2.30 -5.03
CA ASP A 171 -16.35 3.48 -5.28
C ASP A 171 -16.64 3.69 -6.79
N LYS A 172 -17.41 4.74 -7.13
CA LYS A 172 -17.74 5.08 -8.52
C LYS A 172 -16.52 5.50 -9.36
N ASN A 173 -15.44 5.94 -8.72
CA ASN A 173 -14.20 6.37 -9.36
C ASN A 173 -13.21 5.21 -9.53
N GLY A 174 -13.55 4.02 -9.04
CA GLY A 174 -12.68 2.84 -9.02
C GLY A 174 -11.69 2.81 -7.86
N GLU A 175 -11.85 3.68 -6.87
CA GLU A 175 -11.05 3.67 -5.64
C GLU A 175 -11.41 2.46 -4.78
N ILE A 176 -10.39 1.75 -4.31
CA ILE A 176 -10.53 0.60 -3.40
C ILE A 176 -10.14 0.98 -1.98
N LYS A 177 -11.04 0.67 -1.03
CA LYS A 177 -10.86 0.87 0.41
C LYS A 177 -11.33 -0.34 1.20
N CYS A 178 -10.88 -0.46 2.45
CA CYS A 178 -11.32 -1.50 3.39
C CYS A 178 -11.65 -0.87 4.74
N ALA A 179 -12.56 -1.48 5.51
CA ALA A 179 -12.85 -1.02 6.88
C ALA A 179 -11.76 -1.44 7.88
N LYS A 180 -10.97 -2.48 7.57
CA LYS A 180 -9.95 -3.06 8.43
C LYS A 180 -8.54 -2.83 7.87
N GLY A 181 -7.53 -2.90 8.73
CA GLY A 181 -6.13 -2.87 8.34
C GLY A 181 -5.66 -4.24 7.86
N GLY A 182 -4.70 -4.31 6.95
CA GLY A 182 -4.20 -5.59 6.46
C GLY A 182 -3.33 -5.47 5.21
N GLN A 183 -3.33 -6.49 4.37
CA GLN A 183 -2.58 -6.56 3.13
C GLN A 183 -3.48 -6.90 1.94
N ALA A 184 -3.28 -6.20 0.83
CA ALA A 184 -3.90 -6.52 -0.45
C ALA A 184 -2.98 -7.41 -1.28
N VAL A 185 -3.42 -8.61 -1.65
CA VAL A 185 -2.60 -9.56 -2.43
C VAL A 185 -3.18 -9.74 -3.81
N ILE A 186 -2.40 -9.44 -4.85
CA ILE A 186 -2.80 -9.66 -6.24
C ILE A 186 -2.45 -11.09 -6.63
N GLN A 187 -3.46 -11.88 -6.97
CA GLN A 187 -3.32 -13.23 -7.51
C GLN A 187 -3.05 -13.21 -9.02
N HIS A 188 -2.53 -14.31 -9.57
CA HIS A 188 -2.14 -14.42 -10.99
C HIS A 188 -3.32 -14.28 -11.98
N ASP A 189 -4.54 -14.53 -11.51
CA ASP A 189 -5.79 -14.39 -12.25
C ASP A 189 -6.32 -12.93 -12.27
N GLY A 190 -5.68 -12.01 -11.53
CA GLY A 190 -6.10 -10.62 -11.40
C GLY A 190 -7.08 -10.36 -10.24
N LYS A 191 -7.39 -11.37 -9.42
CA LYS A 191 -8.15 -11.19 -8.18
C LYS A 191 -7.29 -10.50 -7.12
N ILE A 192 -7.83 -9.46 -6.49
CA ILE A 192 -7.23 -8.80 -5.33
C ILE A 192 -7.85 -9.39 -4.07
N ASP A 193 -7.05 -10.13 -3.31
CA ASP A 193 -7.43 -10.74 -2.05
C ASP A 193 -7.07 -9.86 -0.84
N TYR A 194 -7.70 -10.15 0.31
CA TYR A 194 -7.44 -9.44 1.57
C TYR A 194 -6.93 -10.40 2.63
N ILE A 195 -5.86 -9.99 3.31
CA ILE A 195 -5.30 -10.68 4.48
C ILE A 195 -5.31 -9.70 5.65
N ASP A 196 -5.74 -10.15 6.84
CA ASP A 196 -5.90 -9.34 8.06
C ASP A 196 -4.58 -9.06 8.81
N PHE A 197 -3.46 -9.54 8.28
CA PHE A 197 -2.12 -9.21 8.72
C PHE A 197 -1.25 -8.80 7.54
N TYR A 198 -0.16 -8.08 7.82
CA TYR A 198 0.79 -7.64 6.82
C TYR A 198 2.07 -8.47 6.87
N THR A 199 2.47 -9.05 5.73
CA THR A 199 3.72 -9.81 5.61
C THR A 199 4.85 -8.92 5.10
N VAL A 200 5.86 -8.69 5.95
CA VAL A 200 7.11 -8.04 5.54
C VAL A 200 8.09 -9.10 5.06
N LYS A 201 8.46 -9.04 3.78
CA LYS A 201 9.43 -9.96 3.15
C LYS A 201 10.81 -9.35 2.97
N ASP A 202 10.88 -8.03 2.96
CA ASP A 202 12.11 -7.27 2.81
C ASP A 202 11.95 -5.93 3.52
N VAL A 203 13.00 -5.50 4.22
CA VAL A 203 13.05 -4.23 4.92
C VAL A 203 14.11 -3.39 4.25
N ARG A 204 13.67 -2.27 3.68
CA ARG A 204 14.53 -1.24 3.11
C ARG A 204 14.49 -0.03 4.05
N PRO A 205 15.44 0.11 5.00
CA PRO A 205 15.38 1.16 6.02
C PRO A 205 15.39 2.58 5.44
N ASP A 206 15.96 2.75 4.24
CA ASP A 206 15.95 4.00 3.48
C ASP A 206 14.55 4.41 2.99
N GLN A 207 13.65 3.45 2.80
CA GLN A 207 12.28 3.70 2.31
C GLN A 207 11.23 3.59 3.41
N PHE A 208 11.39 2.62 4.31
CA PHE A 208 10.39 2.23 5.29
C PHE A 208 10.84 2.51 6.73
N HIS A 209 11.49 3.65 6.94
CA HIS A 209 11.99 4.04 8.26
C HIS A 209 10.85 4.24 9.27
N LYS A 210 9.76 4.89 8.86
CA LYS A 210 8.61 5.20 9.73
C LYS A 210 7.32 4.67 9.11
N VAL A 211 6.77 3.61 9.69
CA VAL A 211 5.58 2.94 9.18
C VAL A 211 4.63 2.62 10.33
N HIS A 212 3.34 2.89 10.12
CA HIS A 212 2.27 2.48 11.03
C HIS A 212 1.48 1.36 10.37
N PHE A 213 1.49 0.19 11.02
CA PHE A 213 0.75 -1.00 10.61
C PHE A 213 -0.54 -1.09 11.44
N PRO A 214 -1.72 -0.81 10.86
CA PRO A 214 -3.01 -0.87 11.56
C PRO A 214 -3.56 -2.30 11.69
N CYS A 215 -2.68 -3.29 11.74
CA CYS A 215 -2.98 -4.72 11.77
C CYS A 215 -1.80 -5.49 12.38
N SER A 216 -1.95 -6.81 12.51
CA SER A 216 -0.84 -7.67 12.90
C SER A 216 0.21 -7.75 11.79
N VAL A 217 1.47 -7.98 12.16
CA VAL A 217 2.60 -8.00 11.23
C VAL A 217 3.38 -9.29 11.38
N VAL A 218 3.70 -9.93 10.26
CA VAL A 218 4.59 -11.09 10.18
C VAL A 218 5.82 -10.70 9.37
N VAL A 219 6.98 -10.71 10.01
CA VAL A 219 8.26 -10.36 9.39
C VAL A 219 9.03 -11.64 9.08
N LYS A 220 9.24 -11.89 7.79
CA LYS A 220 9.91 -13.09 7.24
C LYS A 220 11.35 -12.84 6.81
N CYS A 221 11.92 -11.73 7.24
CA CYS A 221 13.29 -11.32 6.94
C CYS A 221 13.93 -10.77 8.21
N GLU A 222 15.24 -10.61 8.19
CA GLU A 222 15.94 -9.96 9.30
C GLU A 222 15.45 -8.53 9.47
N LEU A 223 15.19 -8.14 10.72
CA LEU A 223 14.72 -6.80 11.05
C LEU A 223 15.88 -6.00 11.61
N GLN A 224 16.47 -5.11 10.80
CA GLN A 224 17.71 -4.40 11.13
C GLN A 224 17.54 -2.87 11.15
N GLY A 225 18.40 -2.20 11.92
CA GLY A 225 18.55 -0.74 11.91
C GLY A 225 17.65 0.02 12.90
N SER A 226 17.56 1.33 12.73
CA SER A 226 16.63 2.15 13.52
C SER A 226 15.32 2.26 12.74
N LEU A 227 14.24 1.68 13.26
CA LEU A 227 12.93 1.67 12.61
C LEU A 227 11.90 2.26 13.58
N ASP A 228 11.20 3.30 13.15
CA ASP A 228 10.12 3.93 13.91
C ASP A 228 8.78 3.30 13.50
N TRP A 229 8.62 2.03 13.89
CA TRP A 229 7.44 1.24 13.54
C TRP A 229 6.43 1.22 14.67
N VAL A 230 5.17 1.42 14.30
CA VAL A 230 4.02 1.27 15.20
C VAL A 230 3.15 0.15 14.67
N VAL A 231 2.91 -0.88 15.48
CA VAL A 231 2.09 -2.05 15.13
C VAL A 231 0.89 -2.10 16.07
N ASP A 232 -0.31 -1.98 15.51
CA ASP A 232 -1.56 -2.00 16.30
C ASP A 232 -2.00 -3.40 16.70
N GLY A 233 -1.58 -4.43 15.96
CA GLY A 233 -1.84 -5.83 16.27
C GLY A 233 -0.64 -6.54 16.92
N ASP A 234 -0.55 -7.84 16.68
CA ASP A 234 0.57 -8.67 17.10
C ASP A 234 1.76 -8.55 16.13
N LEU A 235 2.98 -8.77 16.61
CA LEU A 235 4.20 -8.83 15.80
C LEU A 235 4.84 -10.21 15.90
N THR A 236 4.95 -10.91 14.78
CA THR A 236 5.71 -12.17 14.68
C THR A 236 6.96 -11.95 13.84
N LEU A 237 8.11 -12.37 14.36
CA LEU A 237 9.41 -12.31 13.69
C LEU A 237 9.93 -13.73 13.49
N GLU A 238 10.15 -14.11 12.23
CA GLU A 238 10.66 -15.43 11.89
C GLU A 238 12.19 -15.48 11.91
N GLU A 239 12.83 -14.35 11.59
CA GLU A 239 14.29 -14.21 11.50
C GLU A 239 14.86 -13.34 12.64
N PHE A 240 16.17 -13.10 12.59
CA PHE A 240 16.90 -12.35 13.61
C PHE A 240 16.42 -10.89 13.73
N TRP A 241 16.30 -10.41 14.96
CA TRP A 241 15.84 -9.06 15.26
C TRP A 241 16.96 -8.20 15.86
N SER A 242 17.44 -7.22 15.10
CA SER A 242 18.39 -6.20 15.57
C SER A 242 17.88 -4.76 15.55
N ALA A 243 16.67 -4.52 15.07
CA ALA A 243 16.09 -3.19 15.02
C ALA A 243 15.61 -2.64 16.38
N SER A 244 15.78 -1.34 16.59
CA SER A 244 15.31 -0.62 17.78
C SER A 244 14.11 0.30 17.47
N LYS A 245 13.48 0.87 18.52
CA LYS A 245 12.40 1.89 18.43
C LYS A 245 11.07 1.40 17.83
N ILE A 246 10.75 0.13 18.06
CA ILE A 246 9.49 -0.48 17.60
C ILE A 246 8.47 -0.45 18.74
N GLN A 247 7.23 -0.08 18.42
CA GLN A 247 6.10 -0.08 19.34
C GLN A 247 5.04 -1.08 18.87
N VAL A 248 4.64 -1.98 19.76
CA VAL A 248 3.64 -3.02 19.48
C VAL A 248 2.54 -2.97 20.54
N LYS A 249 1.28 -2.85 20.11
CA LYS A 249 0.12 -2.88 21.01
C LYS A 249 -0.29 -4.31 21.39
N GLY A 250 -0.11 -5.27 20.49
CA GLY A 250 -0.37 -6.67 20.74
C GLY A 250 0.80 -7.40 21.39
N ASN A 251 0.80 -8.72 21.20
CA ASN A 251 1.85 -9.63 21.62
C ASN A 251 2.99 -9.66 20.59
N VAL A 252 4.17 -10.02 21.06
CA VAL A 252 5.35 -10.21 20.22
C VAL A 252 5.87 -11.63 20.34
N LYS A 253 6.09 -12.27 19.20
CA LYS A 253 6.71 -13.59 19.12
C LYS A 253 7.94 -13.54 18.22
N ALA A 254 9.12 -13.62 18.82
CA ALA A 254 10.38 -13.77 18.11
C ALA A 254 10.80 -15.24 18.07
N LYS A 255 10.69 -15.86 16.90
CA LYS A 255 11.10 -17.27 16.69
C LYS A 255 12.62 -17.45 16.67
N SER A 256 13.37 -16.36 16.56
CA SER A 256 14.83 -16.32 16.57
C SER A 256 15.36 -15.48 17.74
N GLY A 257 16.64 -15.14 17.68
CA GLY A 257 17.31 -14.26 18.62
C GLY A 257 16.99 -12.78 18.45
N ILE A 258 17.12 -12.04 19.55
CA ILE A 258 17.00 -10.58 19.58
C ILE A 258 18.33 -9.97 20.03
N GLN A 259 18.89 -9.06 19.24
CA GLN A 259 20.06 -8.27 19.59
C GLN A 259 20.05 -6.87 18.97
N THR A 260 19.51 -5.90 19.72
CA THR A 260 19.35 -4.51 19.25
C THR A 260 20.57 -3.62 19.50
N ASN A 261 21.58 -4.13 20.21
CA ASN A 261 22.82 -3.41 20.57
C ASN A 261 22.60 -2.06 21.30
N ASN A 262 21.45 -1.89 21.96
CA ASN A 262 21.08 -0.70 22.70
C ASN A 262 20.50 -1.10 24.07
N PRO A 263 21.33 -1.59 25.01
CA PRO A 263 20.85 -2.14 26.27
C PRO A 263 20.39 -1.10 27.29
N THR A 264 20.76 0.18 27.14
CA THR A 264 20.54 1.20 28.18
C THR A 264 19.68 2.40 27.75
N ASP A 265 19.48 2.60 26.44
CA ASP A 265 18.78 3.76 25.90
C ASP A 265 17.25 3.50 25.84
N GLU A 266 16.53 3.97 26.85
CA GLU A 266 15.08 3.84 26.94
C GLU A 266 14.34 4.56 25.80
N THR A 267 14.94 5.58 25.17
CA THR A 267 14.31 6.30 24.05
C THR A 267 14.26 5.48 22.76
N LYS A 268 15.11 4.45 22.67
CA LYS A 268 15.17 3.48 21.58
C LYS A 268 14.66 2.10 22.00
N ALA A 269 14.16 1.96 23.22
CA ALA A 269 13.61 0.71 23.71
C ALA A 269 12.49 0.22 22.80
N VAL A 270 12.40 -1.09 22.67
CA VAL A 270 11.23 -1.72 22.05
C VAL A 270 10.12 -1.75 23.09
N GLN A 271 8.96 -1.22 22.73
CA GLN A 271 7.81 -1.09 23.62
C GLN A 271 6.72 -2.08 23.21
N ILE A 272 6.28 -2.90 24.16
CA ILE A 272 5.31 -3.96 23.92
C ILE A 272 4.20 -3.85 24.96
N GLN A 273 2.96 -3.63 24.54
CA GLN A 273 1.82 -3.58 25.46
C GLN A 273 1.27 -4.98 25.80
N GLY A 274 1.47 -5.97 24.93
CA GLY A 274 1.13 -7.37 25.20
C GLY A 274 2.29 -8.16 25.83
N ASN A 275 2.30 -9.46 25.56
CA ASN A 275 3.34 -10.38 26.03
C ASN A 275 4.50 -10.48 25.04
N LEU A 276 5.70 -10.84 25.51
CA LEU A 276 6.87 -11.17 24.69
C LEU A 276 7.22 -12.65 24.84
N GLU A 277 7.29 -13.38 23.73
CA GLU A 277 7.92 -14.69 23.63
C GLU A 277 9.17 -14.60 22.73
N ALA A 278 10.33 -15.01 23.23
CA ALA A 278 11.58 -14.96 22.48
C ALA A 278 12.49 -16.17 22.80
N VAL A 279 13.36 -16.55 21.85
CA VAL A 279 14.34 -17.61 22.10
C VAL A 279 15.47 -17.11 23.00
N PHE A 280 16.03 -15.94 22.70
CA PHE A 280 16.98 -15.25 23.56
C PHE A 280 16.95 -13.74 23.34
N ILE A 281 17.38 -12.99 24.35
CA ILE A 281 17.50 -11.53 24.31
C ILE A 281 18.93 -11.15 24.69
N GLN A 282 19.60 -10.36 23.85
CA GLN A 282 20.98 -9.96 24.08
C GLN A 282 21.20 -8.47 23.80
N SER A 283 21.93 -7.77 24.67
CA SER A 283 22.32 -6.37 24.45
C SER A 283 21.14 -5.46 24.04
N SER A 284 19.97 -5.66 24.64
CA SER A 284 18.73 -5.00 24.24
C SER A 284 18.01 -4.31 25.39
N CYS A 285 17.24 -3.27 25.06
CA CYS A 285 16.36 -2.57 26.00
C CYS A 285 14.89 -2.78 25.61
N PHE A 286 14.11 -3.32 26.54
CA PHE A 286 12.69 -3.64 26.36
C PHE A 286 11.84 -3.04 27.48
N ILE A 287 10.66 -2.54 27.12
CA ILE A 287 9.61 -2.09 28.03
C ILE A 287 8.34 -2.87 27.68
N ILE A 288 7.90 -3.74 28.58
CA ILE A 288 6.87 -4.76 28.31
C ILE A 288 5.77 -4.70 29.37
N GLU A 289 4.55 -4.36 28.98
CA GLU A 289 3.42 -4.29 29.91
C GLU A 289 2.88 -5.69 30.30
N GLY A 290 3.03 -6.68 29.41
CA GLY A 290 2.62 -8.06 29.67
C GLY A 290 3.71 -8.96 30.27
N ASN A 291 3.52 -10.25 30.11
CA ASN A 291 4.46 -11.28 30.55
C ASN A 291 5.61 -11.44 29.55
N VAL A 292 6.75 -11.90 30.06
CA VAL A 292 7.96 -12.15 29.29
C VAL A 292 8.32 -13.63 29.42
N LYS A 293 8.38 -14.33 28.29
CA LYS A 293 8.84 -15.71 28.22
C LYS A 293 10.06 -15.77 27.31
N VAL A 294 11.20 -16.16 27.87
CA VAL A 294 12.45 -16.35 27.15
C VAL A 294 12.88 -17.79 27.29
N GLU A 295 13.18 -18.47 26.19
CA GLU A 295 13.51 -19.89 26.25
C GLU A 295 14.92 -20.11 26.82
N LYS A 296 15.94 -19.50 26.22
CA LYS A 296 17.34 -19.83 26.51
C LYS A 296 18.00 -18.87 27.49
N ALA A 297 18.06 -17.58 27.15
CA ALA A 297 18.81 -16.63 27.95
C ALA A 297 18.43 -15.15 27.74
N ILE A 298 18.63 -14.35 28.79
CA ILE A 298 18.62 -12.89 28.76
C ILE A 298 20.02 -12.40 29.16
N LEU A 299 20.74 -11.81 28.22
CA LEU A 299 22.16 -11.47 28.37
C LEU A 299 22.40 -9.97 28.14
N ALA A 300 23.15 -9.33 29.04
CA ALA A 300 23.58 -7.94 28.90
C ALA A 300 22.45 -6.95 28.52
N SER A 301 21.22 -7.21 28.98
CA SER A 301 20.02 -6.51 28.52
C SER A 301 19.32 -5.78 29.67
N LYS A 302 18.51 -4.78 29.33
CA LYS A 302 17.60 -4.13 30.26
C LYS A 302 16.17 -4.49 29.91
N VAL A 303 15.46 -5.12 30.83
CA VAL A 303 14.07 -5.54 30.63
C VAL A 303 13.22 -4.94 31.75
N ILE A 304 12.30 -4.06 31.37
CA ILE A 304 11.30 -3.50 32.27
C ILE A 304 9.98 -4.21 31.98
N THR A 305 9.37 -4.84 33.00
CA THR A 305 8.10 -5.55 32.82
C THR A 305 7.09 -5.36 33.95
N ASN A 306 5.80 -5.36 33.60
CA ASN A 306 4.67 -5.37 34.54
C ASN A 306 4.09 -6.79 34.77
N GLY A 307 4.57 -7.82 34.06
CA GLY A 307 4.09 -9.19 34.15
C GLY A 307 5.09 -10.16 34.79
N ASN A 308 4.84 -11.45 34.62
CA ASN A 308 5.78 -12.50 35.02
C ASN A 308 6.90 -12.63 34.00
N LEU A 309 8.11 -12.95 34.46
CA LEU A 309 9.26 -13.27 33.62
C LEU A 309 9.61 -14.75 33.80
N GLU A 310 9.56 -15.52 32.72
CA GLU A 310 9.93 -16.93 32.68
C GLU A 310 11.15 -17.15 31.80
N CYS A 311 12.20 -17.78 32.35
CA CYS A 311 13.42 -18.16 31.67
C CYS A 311 13.83 -19.58 32.09
N LEU A 312 13.03 -20.57 31.67
CA LEU A 312 13.08 -21.94 32.17
C LEU A 312 13.62 -22.98 31.17
N GLY A 313 14.02 -22.58 29.96
CA GLY A 313 14.61 -23.52 29.00
C GLY A 313 16.04 -23.92 29.39
N ASP A 314 16.79 -24.44 28.44
CA ASP A 314 18.19 -24.84 28.63
C ASP A 314 19.08 -23.90 27.82
N PRO A 315 19.91 -23.04 28.47
CA PRO A 315 20.30 -23.04 29.88
C PRO A 315 19.40 -22.26 30.86
N GLY A 316 18.39 -21.52 30.39
CA GLY A 316 17.49 -20.74 31.25
C GLY A 316 18.22 -19.66 32.08
N LYS A 317 19.14 -18.93 31.45
CA LYS A 317 20.12 -18.06 32.12
C LYS A 317 19.80 -16.57 31.97
N ILE A 318 19.84 -15.82 33.06
CA ILE A 318 19.79 -14.35 33.06
C ILE A 318 21.12 -13.82 33.59
N ALA A 319 21.91 -13.13 32.77
CA ALA A 319 23.23 -12.66 33.18
C ALA A 319 23.60 -11.30 32.57
N GLY A 320 24.43 -10.52 33.28
CA GLY A 320 24.82 -9.16 32.88
C GLY A 320 23.68 -8.17 32.71
N SER A 321 22.47 -8.50 33.17
CA SER A 321 21.23 -7.82 32.79
C SER A 321 20.65 -7.00 33.94
N GLU A 322 19.89 -5.97 33.60
CA GLU A 322 19.07 -5.18 34.52
C GLU A 322 17.59 -5.52 34.29
N ILE A 323 17.00 -6.26 35.21
CA ILE A 323 15.59 -6.64 35.17
C ILE A 323 14.83 -5.76 36.18
N ILE A 324 13.85 -5.00 35.70
CA ILE A 324 12.99 -4.17 36.53
C ILE A 324 11.57 -4.73 36.47
N MET A 325 11.12 -5.29 37.59
CA MET A 325 9.81 -5.89 37.75
C MET A 325 8.91 -4.91 38.51
N ASN A 326 7.96 -4.31 37.83
CA ASN A 326 6.98 -3.43 38.46
C ASN A 326 5.92 -4.25 39.24
N LYS A 327 5.50 -5.38 38.65
CA LYS A 327 4.64 -6.40 39.25
C LYS A 327 5.10 -7.79 38.74
N GLY A 328 4.46 -8.86 39.22
CA GLY A 328 4.74 -10.23 38.76
C GLY A 328 5.93 -10.90 39.45
N THR A 329 6.30 -12.08 38.96
CA THR A 329 7.38 -12.92 39.52
C THR A 329 8.44 -13.24 38.48
N ILE A 330 9.67 -13.52 38.91
CA ILE A 330 10.70 -14.11 38.06
C ILE A 330 10.80 -15.61 38.35
N ASN A 331 10.72 -16.40 37.28
CA ASN A 331 10.95 -17.84 37.26
C ASN A 331 12.12 -18.13 36.32
N ALA A 332 13.32 -18.40 36.85
CA ALA A 332 14.51 -18.65 36.05
C ALA A 332 15.37 -19.77 36.64
N LYS A 333 16.07 -20.52 35.78
CA LYS A 333 17.01 -21.55 36.26
C LYS A 333 18.24 -20.92 36.87
N ASN A 334 18.91 -20.05 36.12
CA ASN A 334 20.18 -19.45 36.53
C ASN A 334 20.09 -17.93 36.44
N ILE A 335 20.40 -17.23 37.53
CA ILE A 335 20.58 -15.77 37.51
C ILE A 335 22.01 -15.43 37.95
N GLY A 336 22.70 -14.60 37.16
CA GLY A 336 24.08 -14.21 37.37
C GLY A 336 25.10 -15.06 36.60
N SER A 337 26.36 -14.66 36.70
CA SER A 337 27.50 -15.35 36.10
C SER A 337 28.78 -14.81 36.74
N GLU A 338 29.72 -15.69 37.09
CA GLU A 338 31.03 -15.28 37.62
C GLU A 338 31.86 -14.48 36.60
N LYS A 339 31.66 -14.76 35.31
CA LYS A 339 32.45 -14.17 34.22
C LYS A 339 31.85 -12.89 33.64
N GLU A 340 30.57 -12.62 33.90
CA GLU A 340 29.86 -11.51 33.26
C GLU A 340 29.64 -10.35 34.23
N LYS A 341 29.07 -9.26 33.72
CA LYS A 341 28.70 -8.12 34.56
C LYS A 341 27.67 -8.55 35.63
N PRO A 342 27.65 -7.88 36.80
CA PRO A 342 26.62 -8.10 37.81
C PRO A 342 25.21 -8.03 37.23
N THR A 343 24.36 -8.97 37.63
CA THR A 343 22.95 -8.98 37.23
C THR A 343 22.13 -8.27 38.29
N TYR A 344 21.34 -7.29 37.88
CA TYR A 344 20.51 -6.48 38.76
C TYR A 344 19.06 -6.88 38.56
N VAL A 345 18.39 -7.27 39.63
CA VAL A 345 16.95 -7.56 39.61
C VAL A 345 16.28 -6.64 40.61
N LYS A 346 15.45 -5.72 40.13
CA LYS A 346 14.74 -4.75 40.95
C LYS A 346 13.25 -5.05 40.97
N TYR A 347 12.72 -5.38 42.14
CA TYR A 347 11.28 -5.48 42.38
C TYR A 347 10.76 -4.16 42.96
N LEU A 348 9.69 -3.61 42.39
CA LEU A 348 8.97 -2.49 43.01
C LEU A 348 7.92 -2.95 44.04
N SER A 349 7.47 -4.21 43.96
CA SER A 349 6.54 -4.85 44.89
C SER A 349 7.24 -5.91 45.74
N GLU A 350 7.07 -5.85 47.07
CA GLU A 350 7.64 -6.84 48.00
C GLU A 350 6.97 -8.22 47.88
N GLU A 351 5.66 -8.27 47.64
CA GLU A 351 4.90 -9.51 47.50
C GLU A 351 5.33 -10.29 46.25
N SER A 352 5.51 -9.57 45.14
CA SER A 352 6.08 -10.07 43.88
C SER A 352 7.44 -10.72 44.06
N ALA A 353 8.32 -10.11 44.87
CA ALA A 353 9.64 -10.66 45.15
C ALA A 353 9.56 -11.99 45.92
N LYS A 354 8.66 -12.11 46.92
CA LYS A 354 8.51 -13.32 47.74
C LYS A 354 8.02 -14.53 46.97
N ASN A 355 7.23 -14.32 45.91
CA ASN A 355 6.65 -15.40 45.10
C ASN A 355 7.53 -15.84 43.93
N SER A 356 8.68 -15.19 43.73
CA SER A 356 9.59 -15.50 42.63
C SER A 356 10.42 -16.76 42.92
N LYS A 357 10.65 -17.60 41.91
CA LYS A 357 11.37 -18.87 42.02
C LYS A 357 12.63 -18.84 41.17
N VAL A 358 13.79 -18.94 41.80
CA VAL A 358 15.08 -19.00 41.11
C VAL A 358 15.80 -20.25 41.57
N GLU A 359 16.18 -21.14 40.64
CA GLU A 359 16.82 -22.41 40.99
C GLU A 359 18.26 -22.20 41.48
N ALA A 360 19.04 -21.38 40.78
CA ALA A 360 20.41 -21.06 41.11
C ALA A 360 20.74 -19.57 40.94
N LEU A 361 21.47 -19.04 41.92
CA LEU A 361 22.00 -17.68 41.95
C LEU A 361 23.53 -17.74 41.93
N SER A 362 24.13 -17.23 40.88
CA SER A 362 25.59 -17.14 40.74
C SER A 362 26.15 -15.91 41.46
N GLU A 363 27.44 -15.97 41.79
CA GLU A 363 28.18 -14.85 42.37
C GLU A 363 28.07 -13.59 41.48
N GLY A 364 27.96 -12.41 42.11
CA GLY A 364 27.77 -11.13 41.41
C GLY A 364 26.31 -10.75 41.13
N THR A 365 25.32 -11.56 41.52
CA THR A 365 23.90 -11.20 41.43
C THR A 365 23.49 -10.22 42.53
N ARG A 366 22.77 -9.15 42.17
CA ARG A 366 22.25 -8.12 43.08
C ARG A 366 20.74 -8.01 42.90
N ILE A 367 19.99 -8.53 43.88
CA ILE A 367 18.54 -8.38 43.93
C ILE A 367 18.23 -7.16 44.81
N GLN A 368 17.31 -6.31 44.39
CA GLN A 368 16.84 -5.14 45.13
C GLN A 368 15.31 -5.19 45.22
N ILE A 369 14.75 -4.94 46.40
CA ILE A 369 13.31 -4.92 46.63
C ILE A 369 12.94 -3.54 47.20
N ARG A 370 12.23 -2.71 46.42
CA ARG A 370 11.92 -1.29 46.73
C ARG A 370 13.17 -0.43 47.00
N LYS A 371 13.07 0.57 47.90
CA LYS A 371 14.18 1.40 48.40
C LYS A 371 15.05 0.68 49.43
N SER A 372 14.68 -0.55 49.80
CA SER A 372 15.43 -1.41 50.70
C SER A 372 16.50 -2.15 49.89
N ASN A 373 17.78 -1.89 50.19
CA ASN A 373 18.85 -2.74 49.67
C ASN A 373 18.79 -4.09 50.39
N ILE A 374 18.16 -5.09 49.77
CA ILE A 374 18.17 -6.46 50.28
C ILE A 374 19.07 -7.30 49.38
N ILE A 375 20.35 -7.39 49.75
CA ILE A 375 21.21 -8.49 49.30
C ILE A 375 20.60 -9.76 49.93
N ILE A 376 19.92 -10.60 49.15
CA ILE A 376 19.29 -11.80 49.73
C ILE A 376 20.39 -12.74 50.23
N LYS A 377 20.22 -13.12 51.51
CA LYS A 377 21.05 -14.03 52.29
C LYS A 377 21.09 -15.42 51.66
N PHE A 378 22.30 -15.96 51.60
CA PHE A 378 22.63 -17.35 51.25
C PHE A 378 21.73 -18.35 52.01
N THR A 379 21.14 -19.32 51.30
CA THR A 379 20.58 -20.53 51.92
C THR A 379 21.60 -21.64 52.11
N GLN A 380 22.87 -21.42 51.75
CA GLN A 380 23.94 -22.34 52.10
C GLN A 380 25.07 -21.63 52.86
N PRO A 381 25.56 -22.22 53.98
CA PRO A 381 26.79 -21.75 54.58
C PRO A 381 27.91 -21.96 53.57
N TRP A 382 28.57 -20.87 53.21
CA TRP A 382 29.88 -20.90 52.59
C TRP A 382 30.93 -21.04 53.71
N PRO A 383 31.91 -21.96 53.64
CA PRO A 383 32.18 -22.93 52.57
C PRO A 383 31.33 -24.21 52.71
N PRO A 384 31.25 -25.06 51.66
CA PRO A 384 30.65 -26.38 51.78
C PRO A 384 31.33 -27.17 52.92
N PRO A 385 30.59 -27.97 53.71
CA PRO A 385 31.21 -28.89 54.65
C PRO A 385 32.12 -29.83 53.86
N ASN A 386 33.43 -29.81 54.19
CA ASN A 386 34.44 -30.66 53.58
C ASN A 386 33.95 -32.10 53.46
N GLN A 387 33.88 -32.64 52.25
CA GLN A 387 33.92 -34.07 51.96
C GLN A 387 34.97 -34.33 50.88
#